data_AF-A0A080WMP6-F1
#
_entry.id   AF-A0A080WMP6-F1
#
_cell.length_a   1.000
_cell.length_b   1.000
_cell.length_c   1.000
_cell.angle_alpha   90.00
_cell.angle_beta   90.00
_cell.angle_gamma   90.00
#
_symmetry.space_group_name_H-M   'P 1'
#
loop_
_entity.id
_entity.type
_entity.pdbx_description
1 polymer ?
#
loop_
_entity_poly.entity_id
_entity_poly.type
_entity_poly.pdbx_seq_one_letter_code
_entity_poly.pdbx_strand_id
1 'polypeptide(L)'
;MACDITEKFTKAASVLVTGELVKDEYFTLFEAVGALEIMDSKMDSGYLAPGETLDHNYDVMKKLLPEEVIGIMDQLLCYEVAWHMGHPLSQTLFTSIYLDHLLWPVPKSLEDARFDGNKASPKKTEENVAGGIVTIVLRAYCLALIKACACIRERVASEFYYEEEDFSTQLYNRKLLSNVKVEEIIVVLDDAIRWLKHDAESIDEPLRAALLNRLSFRRHILEYLSLDLVLAQSRSTKSLASTLDRIDLIQKSLHLGKPVEDAFSGKIQRRLASTVPPRPIIKIELQDAISYLKRFCQDATDLQEILDSDSAFTLYNLLWTLQSRKPQPSVYIRSLAQSIILLNGRILDKLPAEEFCNNSMKDLVLPFSPLIDPKNKEVEAPSNPKFHIAKQMETFLQGMTQPFIDSYRTICLNRCRVRRTLCHNIVDWDRLQAEVRYIYSDSLWRTY
;
A
#
# COMPACT_ATOMS: atom_id res chain seq x y z
N MET A 1 -33.68 -23.06 -21.59
CA MET A 1 -33.84 -22.60 -22.99
C MET A 1 -33.78 -21.09 -22.98
N ALA A 2 -32.87 -20.49 -23.76
CA ALA A 2 -32.88 -19.04 -23.97
C ALA A 2 -34.03 -18.69 -24.94
N CYS A 3 -34.85 -17.70 -24.61
CA CYS A 3 -35.91 -17.19 -25.48
C CYS A 3 -35.38 -15.92 -26.15
N ASP A 4 -35.35 -15.90 -27.49
CA ASP A 4 -35.01 -14.69 -28.25
C ASP A 4 -36.19 -13.69 -28.18
N ILE A 5 -35.89 -12.48 -27.72
CA ILE A 5 -36.86 -11.39 -27.56
C ILE A 5 -36.55 -10.17 -28.43
N THR A 6 -35.57 -10.27 -29.35
CA THR A 6 -35.05 -9.14 -30.14
C THR A 6 -36.17 -8.40 -30.87
N GLU A 7 -36.99 -9.11 -31.66
CA GLU A 7 -38.07 -8.51 -32.43
C GLU A 7 -39.14 -7.83 -31.55
N LYS A 8 -39.49 -8.47 -30.43
CA LYS A 8 -40.45 -7.91 -29.46
C LYS A 8 -39.93 -6.61 -28.84
N PHE A 9 -38.64 -6.58 -28.49
CA PHE A 9 -38.01 -5.42 -27.87
C PHE A 9 -37.87 -4.26 -28.85
N THR A 10 -37.42 -4.51 -30.09
CA THR A 10 -37.32 -3.49 -31.15
C THR A 10 -38.69 -2.90 -31.48
N LYS A 11 -39.75 -3.72 -31.56
CA LYS A 11 -41.11 -3.24 -31.79
C LYS A 11 -41.62 -2.35 -30.65
N ALA A 12 -41.39 -2.75 -29.39
CA ALA A 12 -41.77 -1.93 -28.24
C ALA A 12 -41.01 -0.59 -28.19
N ALA A 13 -39.70 -0.61 -28.43
CA ALA A 13 -38.86 0.59 -28.45
C ALA A 13 -39.26 1.57 -29.56
N SER A 14 -39.76 1.09 -30.71
CA SER A 14 -40.18 1.94 -31.83
C SER A 14 -41.38 2.86 -31.55
N VAL A 15 -42.10 2.61 -30.45
CA VAL A 15 -43.26 3.43 -30.02
C VAL A 15 -42.81 4.64 -29.20
N LEU A 16 -41.58 4.65 -28.67
CA LEU A 16 -41.05 5.74 -27.86
C LEU A 16 -40.79 6.99 -28.71
N VAL A 17 -41.14 8.15 -28.18
CA VAL A 17 -40.87 9.45 -28.81
C VAL A 17 -39.49 9.96 -28.39
N THR A 18 -38.85 10.78 -29.23
CA THR A 18 -37.57 11.42 -28.90
C THR A 18 -37.66 12.17 -27.58
N GLY A 19 -36.79 11.82 -26.63
CA GLY A 19 -36.76 12.40 -25.28
C GLY A 19 -37.37 11.48 -24.21
N GLU A 20 -38.06 10.41 -24.58
CA GLU A 20 -38.55 9.40 -23.64
C GLU A 20 -37.46 8.38 -23.32
N LEU A 21 -37.40 7.96 -22.04
CA LEU A 21 -36.49 6.94 -21.56
C LEU A 21 -37.25 5.99 -20.62
N VAL A 22 -37.25 4.71 -20.95
CA VAL A 22 -37.77 3.67 -20.07
C VAL A 22 -36.65 3.25 -19.11
N LYS A 23 -36.84 3.53 -17.82
CA LYS A 23 -35.94 3.16 -16.74
C LYS A 23 -36.75 2.88 -15.48
N ASP A 24 -36.10 2.26 -14.49
CA ASP A 24 -36.66 2.19 -13.14
C ASP A 24 -36.89 3.60 -12.56
N GLU A 25 -37.91 3.75 -11.71
CA GLU A 25 -38.26 5.05 -11.11
C GLU A 25 -37.10 5.62 -10.29
N TYR A 26 -36.37 4.76 -9.56
CA TYR A 26 -35.28 5.14 -8.67
C TYR A 26 -33.91 5.25 -9.37
N PHE A 27 -33.75 4.70 -10.57
CA PHE A 27 -32.50 4.83 -11.32
C PHE A 27 -32.29 6.27 -11.79
N THR A 28 -31.15 6.88 -11.45
CA THR A 28 -30.86 8.27 -11.83
C THR A 28 -29.98 8.32 -13.08
N LEU A 29 -30.20 9.32 -13.94
CA LEU A 29 -29.33 9.53 -15.11
C LEU A 29 -27.89 9.90 -14.72
N PHE A 30 -27.68 10.39 -13.51
CA PHE A 30 -26.34 10.65 -13.00
C PHE A 30 -25.55 9.34 -12.81
N GLU A 31 -26.20 8.27 -12.36
CA GLU A 31 -25.56 6.94 -12.25
C GLU A 31 -25.17 6.39 -13.63
N ALA A 32 -25.92 6.73 -14.68
CA ALA A 32 -25.62 6.31 -16.05
C ALA A 32 -24.36 6.96 -16.63
N VAL A 33 -23.87 8.08 -16.08
CA VAL A 33 -22.66 8.77 -16.56
C VAL A 33 -21.40 7.91 -16.45
N GLY A 34 -21.39 6.95 -15.51
CA GLY A 34 -20.28 6.00 -15.35
C GLY A 34 -20.38 4.75 -16.21
N ALA A 35 -21.39 4.62 -17.08
CA ALA A 35 -21.59 3.44 -17.90
C ALA A 35 -20.48 3.26 -18.95
N LEU A 36 -20.08 2.01 -19.20
CA LEU A 36 -19.18 1.66 -20.29
C LEU A 36 -19.99 1.42 -21.57
N GLU A 37 -19.49 1.91 -22.70
CA GLU A 37 -20.09 1.71 -24.01
C GLU A 37 -19.35 0.59 -24.75
N ILE A 38 -20.06 -0.50 -25.06
CA ILE A 38 -19.52 -1.63 -25.82
C ILE A 38 -19.30 -1.19 -27.28
N MET A 39 -18.23 -1.66 -27.91
CA MET A 39 -17.74 -1.27 -29.24
C MET A 39 -17.11 0.13 -29.34
N ASP A 40 -17.07 0.92 -28.26
CA ASP A 40 -16.29 2.16 -28.25
C ASP A 40 -14.81 1.87 -27.96
N SER A 41 -13.93 2.34 -28.84
CA SER A 41 -12.48 2.09 -28.77
C SER A 41 -11.78 2.59 -27.49
N LYS A 42 -12.39 3.51 -26.75
CA LYS A 42 -11.84 4.08 -25.52
C LYS A 42 -12.52 3.52 -24.27
N MET A 43 -13.80 3.18 -24.33
CA MET A 43 -14.60 2.74 -23.18
C MET A 43 -14.64 1.21 -23.06
N ASP A 44 -14.61 0.49 -24.18
CA ASP A 44 -14.70 -0.96 -24.21
C ASP A 44 -13.31 -1.61 -24.13
N SER A 45 -13.02 -2.27 -23.01
CA SER A 45 -11.80 -3.07 -22.87
C SER A 45 -11.79 -4.29 -23.83
N GLY A 46 -12.95 -4.79 -24.23
CA GLY A 46 -13.11 -5.86 -25.21
C GLY A 46 -12.94 -5.44 -26.67
N TYR A 47 -12.84 -4.14 -26.96
CA TYR A 47 -12.66 -3.66 -28.33
C TYR A 47 -11.32 -4.12 -28.92
N LEU A 48 -11.38 -4.70 -30.12
CA LEU A 48 -10.23 -5.14 -30.90
C LEU A 48 -10.15 -4.31 -32.18
N ALA A 49 -9.04 -3.60 -32.36
CA ALA A 49 -8.77 -2.94 -33.63
C ALA A 49 -8.59 -4.00 -34.75
N PRO A 50 -8.86 -3.67 -36.03
CA PRO A 50 -8.64 -4.60 -37.13
C PRO A 50 -7.22 -5.18 -37.13
N GLY A 51 -7.10 -6.52 -37.05
CA GLY A 51 -5.81 -7.23 -36.99
C GLY A 51 -5.26 -7.44 -35.57
N GLU A 52 -5.94 -6.95 -34.52
CA GLU A 52 -5.54 -7.15 -33.14
C GLU A 52 -6.09 -8.46 -32.56
N THR A 53 -5.25 -9.21 -31.85
CA THR A 53 -5.66 -10.41 -31.09
C THR A 53 -6.04 -10.08 -29.66
N LEU A 54 -6.96 -10.88 -29.09
CA LEU A 54 -7.35 -10.82 -27.69
C LEU A 54 -6.14 -11.04 -26.76
N ASP A 55 -5.37 -12.10 -27.03
CA ASP A 55 -4.25 -12.52 -26.21
C ASP A 55 -2.91 -11.91 -26.67
N HIS A 56 -1.93 -11.90 -25.75
CA HIS A 56 -0.54 -11.63 -26.07
C HIS A 56 0.12 -12.87 -26.69
N ASN A 57 1.06 -12.68 -27.61
CA ASN A 57 1.78 -13.78 -28.28
C ASN A 57 3.13 -14.11 -27.62
N TYR A 58 3.41 -13.55 -26.45
CA TYR A 58 4.67 -13.75 -25.74
C TYR A 58 4.72 -15.13 -25.05
N ASP A 59 5.74 -15.92 -25.36
CA ASP A 59 6.05 -17.17 -24.68
C ASP A 59 6.91 -16.92 -23.43
N VAL A 60 6.32 -17.09 -22.25
CA VAL A 60 7.01 -16.93 -20.95
C VAL A 60 8.07 -17.98 -20.69
N MET A 61 8.01 -19.13 -21.38
CA MET A 61 8.97 -20.23 -21.23
C MET A 61 10.11 -20.17 -22.24
N LYS A 62 10.14 -19.15 -23.12
CA LYS A 62 11.24 -18.95 -24.05
C LYS A 62 12.56 -18.77 -23.29
N LYS A 63 13.65 -19.26 -23.87
CA LYS A 63 14.99 -19.05 -23.31
C LYS A 63 15.30 -17.55 -23.33
N LEU A 64 15.61 -17.00 -22.17
CA LEU A 64 16.04 -15.61 -22.01
C LEU A 64 17.52 -15.55 -21.66
N LEU A 65 18.19 -14.49 -22.14
CA LEU A 65 19.53 -14.17 -21.70
C LEU A 65 19.53 -13.55 -20.28
N PRO A 66 20.62 -13.65 -19.51
CA PRO A 66 20.71 -13.02 -18.19
C PRO A 66 20.41 -11.51 -18.19
N GLU A 67 20.88 -10.79 -19.21
CA GLU A 67 20.61 -9.36 -19.42
C GLU A 67 19.12 -9.08 -19.62
N GLU A 68 18.41 -9.97 -20.31
CA GLU A 68 16.97 -9.86 -20.55
C GLU A 68 16.17 -10.08 -19.26
N VAL A 69 16.59 -11.04 -18.44
CA VAL A 69 16.00 -11.26 -17.11
C VAL A 69 16.23 -10.06 -16.20
N ILE A 70 17.44 -9.48 -16.22
CA ILE A 70 17.76 -8.23 -15.51
C ILE A 70 16.83 -7.10 -15.99
N GLY A 71 16.67 -6.92 -17.30
CA GLY A 71 15.79 -5.89 -17.87
C GLY A 71 14.32 -6.06 -17.47
N ILE A 72 13.81 -7.28 -17.38
CA ILE A 72 12.46 -7.57 -16.88
C ILE A 72 12.34 -7.22 -15.39
N MET A 73 13.32 -7.60 -14.57
CA MET A 73 13.33 -7.27 -13.13
C MET A 73 13.35 -5.76 -12.90
N ASP A 74 14.16 -5.02 -13.67
CA ASP A 74 14.27 -3.56 -13.57
C ASP A 74 12.97 -2.87 -14.00
N GLN A 75 12.33 -3.33 -15.07
CA GLN A 75 11.03 -2.80 -15.49
C GLN A 75 9.93 -3.10 -14.46
N LEU A 76 9.95 -4.28 -13.84
CA LEU A 76 9.04 -4.63 -12.75
C LEU A 76 9.25 -3.74 -11.50
N LEU A 77 10.50 -3.39 -11.19
CA LEU A 77 10.83 -2.43 -10.13
C LEU A 77 10.23 -1.05 -10.41
N CYS A 78 10.31 -0.57 -11.66
CA CYS A 78 9.64 0.66 -12.07
C CYS A 78 8.12 0.58 -11.89
N TYR A 79 7.49 -0.51 -12.31
CA TYR A 79 6.04 -0.66 -12.14
C TYR A 79 5.60 -0.78 -10.68
N GLU A 80 6.40 -1.41 -9.83
CA GLU A 80 6.18 -1.42 -8.38
C GLU A 80 6.22 -0.01 -7.80
N VAL A 81 7.25 0.77 -8.15
CA VAL A 81 7.35 2.16 -7.67
C VAL A 81 6.21 3.03 -8.23
N ALA A 82 5.84 2.87 -9.50
CA ALA A 82 4.70 3.57 -10.08
C ALA A 82 3.40 3.26 -9.32
N TRP A 83 3.21 2.00 -8.90
CA TRP A 83 2.09 1.63 -8.04
C TRP A 83 2.18 2.30 -6.65
N HIS A 84 3.37 2.35 -6.05
CA HIS A 84 3.58 3.08 -4.79
C HIS A 84 3.31 4.59 -4.89
N MET A 85 3.45 5.18 -6.09
CA MET A 85 3.12 6.57 -6.40
C MET A 85 1.61 6.80 -6.64
N GLY A 86 0.78 5.76 -6.51
CA GLY A 86 -0.69 5.85 -6.60
C GLY A 86 -1.27 5.39 -7.94
N HIS A 87 -0.45 4.97 -8.91
CA HIS A 87 -0.97 4.47 -10.18
C HIS A 87 -1.59 3.07 -10.03
N PRO A 88 -2.77 2.79 -10.61
CA PRO A 88 -3.43 1.49 -10.48
C PRO A 88 -2.60 0.30 -10.98
N LEU A 89 -2.78 -0.87 -10.36
CA LEU A 89 -2.10 -2.11 -10.76
C LEU A 89 -2.34 -2.51 -12.22
N SER A 90 -3.52 -2.20 -12.77
CA SER A 90 -3.88 -2.44 -14.18
C SER A 90 -2.98 -1.69 -15.17
N GLN A 91 -2.41 -0.55 -14.75
CA GLN A 91 -1.51 0.27 -15.58
C GLN A 91 -0.02 0.03 -15.28
N THR A 92 0.29 -0.80 -14.28
CA THR A 92 1.65 -1.03 -13.78
C THR A 92 1.97 -2.53 -13.76
N LEU A 93 1.93 -3.18 -12.60
CA LEU A 93 2.37 -4.57 -12.40
C LEU A 93 1.50 -5.59 -13.13
N PHE A 94 0.18 -5.37 -13.23
CA PHE A 94 -0.72 -6.27 -13.97
C PHE A 94 -0.65 -6.08 -15.49
N THR A 95 0.38 -5.39 -15.98
CA THR A 95 0.78 -5.45 -17.39
C THR A 95 1.82 -6.54 -17.63
N SER A 96 2.46 -7.08 -16.59
CA SER A 96 3.45 -8.14 -16.73
C SER A 96 2.80 -9.49 -17.01
N ILE A 97 3.19 -10.09 -18.13
CA ILE A 97 2.72 -11.41 -18.55
C ILE A 97 3.19 -12.48 -17.56
N TYR A 98 4.42 -12.34 -17.03
CA TYR A 98 4.94 -13.23 -16.00
C TYR A 98 4.09 -13.21 -14.72
N LEU A 99 3.69 -12.01 -14.25
CA LEU A 99 2.82 -11.91 -13.08
C LEU A 99 1.41 -12.44 -13.35
N ASP A 100 0.87 -12.26 -14.57
CA ASP A 100 -0.43 -12.83 -14.94
C ASP A 100 -0.42 -14.36 -14.84
N HIS A 101 0.61 -15.02 -15.38
CA HIS A 101 0.76 -16.47 -15.30
C HIS A 101 0.91 -17.01 -13.87
N LEU A 102 1.50 -16.23 -12.96
CA LEU A 102 1.61 -16.62 -11.54
C LEU A 102 0.31 -16.42 -10.75
N LEU A 103 -0.56 -15.51 -11.21
CA LEU A 103 -1.77 -15.10 -10.49
C LEU A 103 -3.06 -15.66 -11.11
N TRP A 104 -2.98 -16.21 -12.33
CA TRP A 104 -4.12 -16.73 -13.06
C TRP A 104 -3.82 -18.03 -13.83
N PRO A 105 -4.61 -19.10 -13.63
CA PRO A 105 -5.69 -19.25 -12.63
C PRO A 105 -5.19 -19.04 -11.20
N VAL A 106 -6.08 -18.66 -10.28
CA VAL A 106 -5.68 -18.35 -8.89
C VAL A 106 -5.01 -19.58 -8.25
N PRO A 107 -3.72 -19.48 -7.85
CA PRO A 107 -2.98 -20.62 -7.32
C PRO A 107 -3.50 -21.03 -5.94
N LYS A 108 -3.64 -22.35 -5.70
CA LYS A 108 -4.08 -22.88 -4.40
C LYS A 108 -2.92 -23.08 -3.44
N SER A 109 -1.75 -23.40 -3.97
CA SER A 109 -0.49 -23.48 -3.22
C SER A 109 0.64 -22.74 -3.95
N LEU A 110 1.79 -22.63 -3.31
CA LEU A 110 2.98 -22.02 -3.90
C LEU A 110 3.49 -22.81 -5.12
N GLU A 111 3.31 -24.14 -5.12
CA GLU A 111 3.70 -25.02 -6.22
C GLU A 111 2.86 -24.79 -7.47
N ASP A 112 1.61 -24.35 -7.34
CA ASP A 112 0.73 -24.01 -8.48
C ASP A 112 1.15 -22.71 -9.17
N ALA A 113 1.82 -21.80 -8.46
CA ALA A 113 2.26 -20.52 -8.99
C ALA A 113 3.52 -20.71 -9.87
N ARG A 114 3.32 -21.16 -11.12
CA ARG A 114 4.38 -21.41 -12.12
C ARG A 114 4.03 -20.74 -13.45
N PHE A 115 5.07 -20.40 -14.23
CA PHE A 115 4.88 -19.78 -15.54
C PHE A 115 4.24 -20.73 -16.58
N ASP A 116 4.42 -22.04 -16.44
CA ASP A 116 3.90 -23.06 -17.37
C ASP A 116 2.41 -23.43 -17.17
N GLY A 117 1.75 -22.83 -16.17
CA GLY A 117 0.28 -22.87 -16.02
C GLY A 117 -0.34 -24.26 -15.85
N ASN A 118 0.29 -25.16 -15.09
CA ASN A 118 -0.17 -26.55 -14.84
C ASN A 118 -0.41 -27.41 -16.12
N LYS A 119 -0.05 -26.92 -17.32
CA LYS A 119 -0.25 -27.62 -18.60
C LYS A 119 0.91 -28.56 -18.97
N ALA A 120 2.03 -28.49 -18.26
CA ALA A 120 3.17 -29.37 -18.48
C ALA A 120 3.36 -30.31 -17.28
N SER A 121 3.15 -31.62 -17.50
CA SER A 121 3.89 -32.62 -16.72
C SER A 121 5.38 -32.39 -17.00
N PRO A 122 6.24 -32.25 -15.98
CA PRO A 122 7.66 -32.00 -16.19
C PRO A 122 8.25 -33.18 -16.96
N LYS A 123 8.48 -33.01 -18.26
CA LYS A 123 9.39 -33.89 -18.97
C LYS A 123 10.76 -33.62 -18.36
N LYS A 124 11.27 -34.60 -17.61
CA LYS A 124 12.60 -34.66 -16.98
C LYS A 124 13.76 -34.62 -18.00
N THR A 125 13.66 -33.80 -19.02
CA THR A 125 14.65 -33.75 -20.09
C THR A 125 14.99 -32.30 -20.37
N GLU A 126 16.23 -31.99 -20.00
CA GLU A 126 17.00 -30.78 -20.29
C GLU A 126 16.82 -29.62 -19.31
N GLU A 127 17.38 -29.82 -18.11
CA GLU A 127 18.01 -28.76 -17.30
C GLU A 127 19.12 -28.07 -18.12
N ASN A 128 18.73 -27.26 -19.10
CA ASN A 128 19.60 -26.24 -19.65
C ASN A 128 19.57 -25.05 -18.69
N VAL A 129 20.74 -24.54 -18.29
CA VAL A 129 20.91 -23.35 -17.42
C VAL A 129 20.04 -22.16 -17.87
N ALA A 130 19.83 -22.03 -19.19
CA ALA A 130 18.97 -21.02 -19.81
C ALA A 130 17.46 -21.14 -19.48
N GLY A 131 16.97 -22.33 -19.13
CA GLY A 131 15.60 -22.52 -18.62
C GLY A 131 15.50 -22.23 -17.12
N GLY A 132 16.55 -22.57 -16.36
CA GLY A 132 16.63 -22.34 -14.92
C GLY A 132 16.58 -20.87 -14.53
N ILE A 133 17.19 -19.97 -15.31
CA ILE A 133 17.15 -18.53 -15.01
C ILE A 133 15.72 -17.96 -15.04
N VAL A 134 14.85 -18.50 -15.90
CA VAL A 134 13.45 -18.07 -15.94
C VAL A 134 12.67 -18.76 -14.81
N THR A 135 12.71 -20.09 -14.75
CA THR A 135 11.86 -20.87 -13.84
C THR A 135 12.27 -20.82 -12.37
N ILE A 136 13.53 -20.50 -12.08
CA ILE A 136 14.07 -20.39 -10.72
C ILE A 136 14.24 -18.91 -10.36
N VAL A 137 15.07 -18.17 -11.11
CA VAL A 137 15.51 -16.82 -10.71
C VAL A 137 14.42 -15.77 -10.94
N LEU A 138 13.90 -15.65 -12.16
CA LEU A 138 12.83 -14.68 -12.45
C LEU A 138 11.55 -15.02 -11.67
N ARG A 139 11.21 -16.31 -11.58
CA ARG A 139 10.07 -16.77 -10.77
C ARG A 139 10.19 -16.34 -9.30
N ALA A 140 11.34 -16.60 -8.66
CA ALA A 140 11.56 -16.21 -7.27
C ALA A 140 11.41 -14.70 -7.06
N TYR A 141 11.98 -13.89 -7.97
CA TYR A 141 11.82 -12.44 -7.95
C TYR A 141 10.37 -12.01 -8.06
N CYS A 142 9.62 -12.55 -9.02
CA CYS A 142 8.21 -12.23 -9.25
C CYS A 142 7.32 -12.61 -8.06
N LEU A 143 7.53 -13.79 -7.46
CA LEU A 143 6.79 -14.22 -6.27
C LEU A 143 7.05 -13.30 -5.08
N ALA A 144 8.31 -12.92 -4.86
CA ALA A 144 8.69 -11.97 -3.81
C ALA A 144 8.09 -10.58 -4.03
N LEU A 145 8.07 -10.10 -5.28
CA LEU A 145 7.42 -8.85 -5.66
C LEU A 145 5.91 -8.88 -5.38
N ILE A 146 5.21 -9.94 -5.81
CA ILE A 146 3.77 -10.12 -5.54
C ILE A 146 3.51 -10.09 -4.04
N LYS A 147 4.32 -10.80 -3.24
CA LYS A 147 4.14 -10.86 -1.80
C LYS A 147 4.47 -9.54 -1.10
N ALA A 148 5.50 -8.83 -1.55
CA ALA A 148 5.81 -7.48 -1.08
C ALA A 148 4.64 -6.51 -1.35
N CYS A 149 4.03 -6.58 -2.54
CA CYS A 149 2.83 -5.80 -2.87
C CYS A 149 1.66 -6.17 -1.95
N ALA A 150 1.50 -7.44 -1.57
CA ALA A 150 0.49 -7.84 -0.60
C ALA A 150 0.70 -7.17 0.76
N CYS A 151 1.93 -7.18 1.29
CA CYS A 151 2.28 -6.54 2.57
C CYS A 151 2.05 -5.03 2.55
N ILE A 152 2.49 -4.35 1.48
CA ILE A 152 2.29 -2.90 1.33
C ILE A 152 0.81 -2.55 1.27
N ARG A 153 0.02 -3.29 0.49
CA ARG A 153 -1.42 -3.06 0.40
C ARG A 153 -2.10 -3.27 1.75
N GLU A 154 -1.73 -4.32 2.49
CA GLU A 154 -2.28 -4.61 3.81
C GLU A 154 -2.00 -3.48 4.81
N ARG A 155 -0.75 -2.97 4.86
CA ARG A 155 -0.36 -1.83 5.70
C ARG A 155 -1.12 -0.55 5.33
N VAL A 156 -1.28 -0.27 4.04
CA VAL A 156 -2.00 0.94 3.60
C VAL A 156 -3.49 0.80 3.91
N ALA A 157 -4.08 -0.35 3.60
CA ALA A 157 -5.50 -0.62 3.79
C ALA A 157 -5.92 -0.73 5.27
N SER A 158 -5.00 -0.98 6.20
CA SER A 158 -5.28 -0.97 7.63
C SER A 158 -5.37 0.42 8.25
N GLU A 159 -5.04 1.47 7.51
CA GLU A 159 -4.95 2.84 8.01
C GLU A 159 -5.79 3.83 7.19
N PHE A 160 -5.82 5.10 7.60
CA PHE A 160 -6.52 6.11 6.82
C PHE A 160 -5.73 6.51 5.59
N TYR A 161 -6.35 6.29 4.42
CA TYR A 161 -5.89 6.74 3.11
C TYR A 161 -7.11 7.02 2.22
N TYR A 162 -6.90 7.74 1.12
CA TYR A 162 -7.94 8.01 0.13
C TYR A 162 -7.66 7.21 -1.15
N GLU A 163 -8.54 6.24 -1.45
CA GLU A 163 -8.48 5.43 -2.67
C GLU A 163 -8.52 6.30 -3.93
N GLU A 164 -7.72 5.96 -4.93
CA GLU A 164 -7.51 6.71 -6.19
C GLU A 164 -6.94 8.13 -6.06
N GLU A 165 -6.62 8.60 -4.84
CA GLU A 165 -5.91 9.86 -4.59
C GLU A 165 -4.52 9.62 -3.99
N ASP A 166 -4.46 8.85 -2.90
CA ASP A 166 -3.21 8.46 -2.23
C ASP A 166 -2.63 7.18 -2.82
N PHE A 167 -3.50 6.21 -3.09
CA PHE A 167 -3.13 4.85 -3.45
C PHE A 167 -4.28 4.13 -4.14
N SER A 168 -3.96 3.13 -4.97
CA SER A 168 -4.95 2.25 -5.59
C SER A 168 -4.79 0.83 -5.06
N THR A 169 -5.75 0.37 -4.25
CA THR A 169 -5.75 -0.97 -3.65
C THR A 169 -6.45 -2.02 -4.52
N GLN A 170 -7.11 -1.59 -5.61
CA GLN A 170 -7.90 -2.45 -6.47
C GLN A 170 -7.09 -3.59 -7.11
N LEU A 171 -7.58 -4.83 -6.93
CA LEU A 171 -6.92 -6.06 -7.40
C LEU A 171 -7.57 -6.71 -8.62
N TYR A 172 -8.70 -6.18 -9.10
CA TYR A 172 -9.34 -6.68 -10.32
C TYR A 172 -9.61 -8.20 -10.31
N ASN A 173 -10.05 -8.72 -9.16
CA ASN A 173 -10.28 -10.16 -8.90
C ASN A 173 -9.02 -11.05 -8.96
N ARG A 174 -7.82 -10.47 -8.84
CA ARG A 174 -6.57 -11.20 -8.57
C ARG A 174 -6.37 -11.35 -7.06
N LYS A 175 -5.63 -12.40 -6.66
CA LYS A 175 -5.19 -12.59 -5.27
C LYS A 175 -3.67 -12.58 -5.20
N LEU A 176 -3.09 -11.65 -4.44
CA LEU A 176 -1.62 -11.54 -4.27
C LEU A 176 -1.07 -12.60 -3.31
N LEU A 177 -1.30 -13.88 -3.61
CA LEU A 177 -0.81 -15.04 -2.83
C LEU A 177 -1.14 -14.95 -1.33
N SER A 178 -2.39 -14.60 -1.00
CA SER A 178 -2.86 -14.43 0.38
C SER A 178 -2.73 -15.69 1.24
N ASN A 179 -2.76 -16.85 0.60
CA ASN A 179 -2.67 -18.20 1.17
C ASN A 179 -1.23 -18.70 1.37
N VAL A 180 -0.23 -18.04 0.78
CA VAL A 180 1.19 -18.43 0.90
C VAL A 180 1.85 -17.56 1.95
N LYS A 181 2.60 -18.15 2.89
CA LYS A 181 3.29 -17.40 3.94
C LYS A 181 4.55 -16.72 3.40
N VAL A 182 5.01 -15.67 4.09
CA VAL A 182 6.20 -14.92 3.67
C VAL A 182 7.45 -15.81 3.72
N GLU A 183 7.55 -16.65 4.75
CA GLU A 183 8.70 -17.54 4.98
C GLU A 183 8.90 -18.52 3.82
N GLU A 184 7.80 -19.01 3.23
CA GLU A 184 7.85 -19.89 2.06
C GLU A 184 8.47 -19.19 0.85
N ILE A 185 8.14 -17.90 0.65
CA ILE A 185 8.72 -17.09 -0.44
C ILE A 185 10.19 -16.78 -0.18
N ILE A 186 10.58 -16.55 1.08
CA ILE A 186 11.99 -16.36 1.47
C ILE A 186 12.80 -17.62 1.16
N VAL A 187 12.27 -18.83 1.42
CA VAL A 187 12.92 -20.09 1.05
C VAL A 187 13.14 -20.17 -0.47
N VAL A 188 12.13 -19.84 -1.28
CA VAL A 188 12.27 -19.81 -2.76
C VAL A 188 13.34 -18.82 -3.22
N LEU A 189 13.45 -17.64 -2.59
CA LEU A 189 14.51 -16.68 -2.88
C LEU A 189 15.89 -17.22 -2.50
N ASP A 190 16.02 -17.83 -1.32
CA ASP A 190 17.28 -18.39 -0.84
C ASP A 190 17.75 -19.58 -1.70
N ASP A 191 16.82 -20.40 -2.19
CA ASP A 191 17.08 -21.46 -3.18
C ASP A 191 17.58 -20.86 -4.50
N ALA A 192 16.91 -19.83 -5.03
CA ALA A 192 17.33 -19.18 -6.27
C ALA A 192 18.70 -18.49 -6.16
N ILE A 193 19.00 -17.88 -5.01
CA ILE A 193 20.31 -17.30 -4.70
C ILE A 193 21.38 -18.39 -4.64
N ARG A 194 21.10 -19.54 -4.00
CA ARG A 194 22.03 -20.68 -3.95
C ARG A 194 22.30 -21.25 -5.34
N TRP A 195 21.25 -21.46 -6.12
CA TRP A 195 21.35 -21.95 -7.49
C TRP A 195 22.21 -21.02 -8.37
N LEU A 196 22.01 -19.70 -8.27
CA LEU A 196 22.83 -18.72 -8.99
C LEU A 196 24.31 -18.70 -8.57
N LYS A 197 24.63 -19.10 -7.34
CA LYS A 197 26.02 -19.12 -6.86
C LYS A 197 26.77 -20.39 -7.26
N HIS A 198 26.08 -21.52 -7.31
CA HIS A 198 26.73 -22.83 -7.39
C HIS A 198 26.42 -23.58 -8.69
N ASP A 199 25.20 -23.48 -9.20
CA ASP A 199 24.73 -24.38 -10.27
C ASP A 199 24.68 -23.68 -11.64
N ALA A 200 24.63 -22.35 -11.66
CA ALA A 200 24.52 -21.56 -12.89
C ALA A 200 25.88 -21.30 -13.55
N GLU A 201 26.67 -22.33 -13.91
CA GLU A 201 28.07 -22.17 -14.36
C GLU A 201 28.26 -21.28 -15.60
N SER A 202 27.25 -21.13 -16.47
CA SER A 202 27.37 -20.46 -17.76
C SER A 202 27.07 -18.94 -17.78
N ILE A 203 26.98 -18.28 -16.63
CA ILE A 203 26.65 -16.84 -16.52
C ILE A 203 27.89 -16.03 -16.18
N ASP A 204 28.15 -14.97 -16.95
CA ASP A 204 29.26 -14.04 -16.69
C ASP A 204 29.13 -13.40 -15.31
N GLU A 205 30.27 -13.22 -14.62
CA GLU A 205 30.29 -12.75 -13.22
C GLU A 205 29.58 -11.41 -13.00
N PRO A 206 29.70 -10.38 -13.87
CA PRO A 206 28.96 -9.13 -13.71
C PRO A 206 27.44 -9.32 -13.75
N LEU A 207 26.94 -10.20 -14.62
CA LEU A 207 25.52 -10.51 -14.76
C LEU A 207 25.02 -11.34 -13.59
N ARG A 208 25.80 -12.33 -13.15
CA ARG A 208 25.53 -13.12 -11.95
C ARG A 208 25.41 -12.22 -10.73
N ALA A 209 26.36 -11.32 -10.51
CA ALA A 209 26.32 -10.35 -9.43
C ALA A 209 25.09 -9.44 -9.52
N ALA A 210 24.74 -8.95 -10.72
CA ALA A 210 23.57 -8.12 -10.95
C ALA A 210 22.24 -8.83 -10.60
N LEU A 211 22.09 -10.11 -10.97
CA LEU A 211 20.94 -10.95 -10.60
C LEU A 211 20.89 -11.21 -9.10
N LEU A 212 22.02 -11.56 -8.49
CA LEU A 212 22.14 -11.80 -7.05
C LEU A 212 21.76 -10.55 -6.23
N ASN A 213 22.14 -9.37 -6.69
CA ASN A 213 21.79 -8.10 -6.04
C ASN A 213 20.27 -7.85 -6.07
N ARG A 214 19.60 -8.16 -7.19
CA ARG A 214 18.14 -8.02 -7.34
C ARG A 214 17.35 -9.02 -6.50
N LEU A 215 17.80 -10.28 -6.44
CA LEU A 215 17.19 -11.27 -5.53
C LEU A 215 17.44 -10.93 -4.06
N SER A 216 18.66 -10.51 -3.72
CA SER A 216 18.99 -10.08 -2.35
C SER A 216 18.17 -8.85 -1.95
N PHE A 217 17.99 -7.88 -2.85
CA PHE A 217 17.09 -6.74 -2.62
C PHE A 217 15.67 -7.24 -2.27
N ARG A 218 15.10 -8.13 -3.09
CA ARG A 218 13.76 -8.71 -2.83
C ARG A 218 13.68 -9.41 -1.49
N ARG A 219 14.72 -10.14 -1.09
CA ARG A 219 14.79 -10.82 0.20
C ARG A 219 14.74 -9.83 1.37
N HIS A 220 15.61 -8.82 1.38
CA HIS A 220 15.66 -7.85 2.48
C HIS A 220 14.40 -6.99 2.56
N ILE A 221 13.89 -6.49 1.42
CA ILE A 221 12.68 -5.66 1.44
C ILE A 221 11.45 -6.46 1.88
N LEU A 222 11.30 -7.72 1.45
CA LEU A 222 10.20 -8.56 1.88
C LEU A 222 10.27 -8.89 3.38
N GLU A 223 11.47 -9.19 3.89
CA GLU A 223 11.71 -9.39 5.32
C GLU A 223 11.31 -8.14 6.12
N TYR A 224 11.73 -6.95 5.67
CA TYR A 224 11.35 -5.68 6.31
C TYR A 224 9.83 -5.48 6.30
N LEU A 225 9.17 -5.60 5.14
CA LEU A 225 7.73 -5.37 4.99
C LEU A 225 6.90 -6.36 5.84
N SER A 226 7.38 -7.58 6.01
CA SER A 226 6.69 -8.61 6.81
C SER A 226 6.80 -8.41 8.32
N LEU A 227 7.81 -7.66 8.77
CA LEU A 227 8.14 -7.46 10.19
C LEU A 227 8.18 -5.98 10.57
N ASP A 228 7.57 -5.10 9.78
CA ASP A 228 7.74 -3.64 9.85
C ASP A 228 7.54 -3.06 11.26
N LEU A 229 6.46 -3.43 11.95
CA LEU A 229 6.17 -3.00 13.32
C LEU A 229 7.10 -3.62 14.35
N VAL A 230 7.44 -4.89 14.21
CA VAL A 230 8.36 -5.60 15.12
C VAL A 230 9.77 -5.01 15.01
N LEU A 231 10.21 -4.69 13.80
CA LEU A 231 11.49 -4.04 13.53
C LEU A 231 11.50 -2.60 14.03
N ALA A 232 10.38 -1.87 13.89
CA ALA A 232 10.25 -0.53 14.47
C ALA A 232 10.34 -0.57 16.01
N GLN A 233 9.61 -1.48 16.67
CA GLN A 233 9.68 -1.64 18.14
C GLN A 233 11.08 -2.02 18.62
N SER A 234 11.76 -2.93 17.90
CA SER A 234 13.12 -3.37 18.22
C SER A 234 14.23 -2.42 17.75
N ARG A 235 13.88 -1.29 17.12
CA ARG A 235 14.81 -0.30 16.56
C ARG A 235 15.82 -0.89 15.59
N SER A 236 15.42 -1.96 14.90
CA SER A 236 16.30 -2.65 13.97
C SER A 236 16.23 -2.00 12.60
N THR A 237 17.34 -1.38 12.20
CA THR A 237 17.50 -0.77 10.86
C THR A 237 18.29 -1.67 9.90
N LYS A 238 18.73 -2.85 10.36
CA LYS A 238 19.62 -3.75 9.61
C LYS A 238 19.05 -4.15 8.26
N SER A 239 17.75 -4.50 8.20
CA SER A 239 17.10 -4.90 6.95
C SER A 239 17.01 -3.73 5.95
N LEU A 240 16.68 -2.53 6.45
CA LEU A 240 16.63 -1.30 5.63
C LEU A 240 18.02 -0.90 5.11
N ALA A 241 19.05 -0.93 5.97
CA ALA A 241 20.43 -0.67 5.57
C ALA A 241 20.90 -1.67 4.51
N SER A 242 20.63 -2.98 4.72
CA SER A 242 20.94 -4.01 3.73
C SER A 242 20.20 -3.80 2.41
N THR A 243 18.96 -3.31 2.47
CA THR A 243 18.17 -2.96 1.29
C THR A 243 18.79 -1.78 0.55
N LEU A 244 19.17 -0.70 1.24
CA LEU A 244 19.87 0.47 0.67
C LEU A 244 21.16 0.08 -0.05
N ASP A 245 22.00 -0.74 0.59
CA ASP A 245 23.23 -1.25 -0.02
C ASP A 245 22.94 -1.99 -1.33
N ARG A 246 21.88 -2.81 -1.36
CA ARG A 246 21.48 -3.52 -2.59
C ARG A 246 20.94 -2.56 -3.65
N ILE A 247 20.20 -1.52 -3.27
CA ILE A 247 19.73 -0.49 -4.21
C ILE A 247 20.92 0.22 -4.87
N ASP A 248 21.97 0.55 -4.12
CA ASP A 248 23.20 1.15 -4.68
C ASP A 248 23.90 0.23 -5.68
N LEU A 249 23.98 -1.06 -5.39
CA LEU A 249 24.57 -2.06 -6.30
C LEU A 249 23.68 -2.29 -7.54
N ILE A 250 22.36 -2.25 -7.40
CA ILE A 250 21.43 -2.29 -8.53
C ILE A 250 21.64 -1.06 -9.41
N GLN A 251 21.72 0.14 -8.83
CA GLN A 251 21.93 1.38 -9.57
C GLN A 251 23.21 1.32 -10.44
N LYS A 252 24.30 0.77 -9.90
CA LYS A 252 25.57 0.59 -10.64
C LYS A 252 25.47 -0.42 -11.78
N SER A 253 24.55 -1.37 -11.70
CA SER A 253 24.38 -2.47 -12.67
C SER A 253 23.18 -2.31 -13.61
N LEU A 254 22.50 -1.16 -13.63
CA LEU A 254 21.35 -0.91 -14.50
C LEU A 254 21.68 -1.06 -16.00
N HIS A 255 22.87 -0.63 -16.40
CA HIS A 255 23.33 -0.70 -17.80
C HIS A 255 23.49 -2.13 -18.35
N LEU A 256 23.47 -3.15 -17.48
CA LEU A 256 23.53 -4.55 -17.86
C LEU A 256 22.15 -5.12 -18.25
N GLY A 257 21.07 -4.39 -17.96
CA GLY A 257 19.72 -4.81 -18.31
C GLY A 257 19.41 -4.56 -19.78
N LYS A 258 18.89 -5.59 -20.47
CA LYS A 258 18.34 -5.48 -21.82
C LYS A 258 16.80 -5.47 -21.74
N PRO A 259 16.13 -4.39 -22.18
CA PRO A 259 14.67 -4.32 -22.16
C PRO A 259 14.00 -5.44 -22.97
N VAL A 260 12.88 -5.95 -22.46
CA VAL A 260 12.02 -6.94 -23.11
C VAL A 260 10.59 -6.43 -23.11
N GLU A 261 10.28 -5.50 -24.00
CA GLU A 261 8.98 -4.81 -24.02
C GLU A 261 7.81 -5.79 -24.20
N ASP A 262 7.98 -6.82 -25.02
CA ASP A 262 6.94 -7.83 -25.28
C ASP A 262 6.54 -8.66 -24.04
N ALA A 263 7.33 -8.62 -22.95
CA ALA A 263 6.98 -9.26 -21.67
C ALA A 263 5.88 -8.49 -20.90
N PHE A 264 5.50 -7.30 -21.37
CA PHE A 264 4.51 -6.43 -20.77
C PHE A 264 3.45 -6.01 -21.79
N SER A 265 2.17 -6.11 -21.43
CA SER A 265 1.08 -5.85 -22.35
C SER A 265 -0.14 -5.22 -21.68
N GLY A 266 -0.65 -4.15 -22.30
CA GLY A 266 -1.92 -3.55 -21.91
C GLY A 266 -3.12 -4.45 -22.18
N LYS A 267 -2.95 -5.48 -23.04
CA LYS A 267 -4.01 -6.46 -23.35
C LYS A 267 -4.47 -7.25 -22.12
N ILE A 268 -3.64 -7.35 -21.08
CA ILE A 268 -4.01 -8.03 -19.84
C ILE A 268 -5.18 -7.30 -19.15
N GLN A 269 -5.30 -5.98 -19.31
CA GLN A 269 -6.43 -5.20 -18.75
C GLN A 269 -7.79 -5.70 -19.23
N ARG A 270 -7.86 -6.33 -20.41
CA ARG A 270 -9.09 -6.93 -20.96
C ARG A 270 -9.58 -8.14 -20.16
N ARG A 271 -8.67 -8.81 -19.44
CA ARG A 271 -8.96 -9.99 -18.60
C ARG A 271 -9.10 -9.64 -17.12
N LEU A 272 -8.87 -8.38 -16.75
CA LEU A 272 -9.05 -7.86 -15.40
C LEU A 272 -10.52 -7.50 -15.19
N ALA A 273 -11.06 -7.80 -14.00
CA ALA A 273 -12.42 -7.40 -13.63
C ALA A 273 -12.46 -5.89 -13.35
N SER A 274 -12.54 -5.09 -14.42
CA SER A 274 -12.55 -3.62 -14.39
C SER A 274 -13.93 -3.08 -14.76
N THR A 275 -14.37 -2.06 -14.01
CA THR A 275 -15.54 -1.23 -14.34
C THR A 275 -15.14 0.14 -14.91
N VAL A 276 -13.83 0.36 -15.09
CA VAL A 276 -13.28 1.57 -15.68
C VAL A 276 -12.70 1.30 -17.07
N PRO A 277 -12.70 2.30 -17.96
CA PRO A 277 -12.10 2.18 -19.29
C PRO A 277 -10.63 1.74 -19.25
N PRO A 278 -10.13 1.04 -20.29
CA PRO A 278 -8.71 0.71 -20.40
C PRO A 278 -7.85 1.97 -20.42
N ARG A 279 -6.72 1.92 -19.71
CA ARG A 279 -5.81 3.07 -19.58
C ARG A 279 -4.41 2.70 -20.06
N PRO A 280 -3.62 3.67 -20.59
CA PRO A 280 -2.26 3.38 -21.03
C PRO A 280 -1.37 2.91 -19.89
N ILE A 281 -0.37 2.10 -20.22
CA ILE A 281 0.67 1.66 -19.29
C ILE A 281 1.45 2.89 -18.80
N ILE A 282 1.65 3.01 -17.50
CA ILE A 282 2.44 4.09 -16.90
C ILE A 282 3.92 3.80 -17.09
N LYS A 283 4.69 4.78 -17.56
CA LYS A 283 6.14 4.70 -17.68
C LYS A 283 6.78 5.64 -16.66
N ILE A 284 7.75 5.13 -15.90
CA ILE A 284 8.62 5.94 -15.05
C ILE A 284 10.07 5.58 -15.35
N GLU A 285 10.97 6.54 -15.15
CA GLU A 285 12.39 6.35 -15.38
C GLU A 285 13.02 5.52 -14.26
N LEU A 286 14.00 4.67 -14.61
CA LEU A 286 14.70 3.82 -13.64
C LEU A 286 15.40 4.62 -12.54
N GLN A 287 15.95 5.80 -12.87
CA GLN A 287 16.60 6.65 -11.87
C GLN A 287 15.59 7.22 -10.86
N ASP A 288 14.38 7.53 -11.29
CA ASP A 288 13.32 7.98 -10.39
C ASP A 288 12.87 6.85 -9.47
N ALA A 289 12.78 5.62 -9.99
CA ALA A 289 12.46 4.43 -9.20
C ALA A 289 13.53 4.15 -8.11
N ILE A 290 14.82 4.23 -8.47
CA ILE A 290 15.92 4.06 -7.53
C ILE A 290 15.91 5.17 -6.47
N SER A 291 15.71 6.42 -6.88
CA SER A 291 15.67 7.57 -5.97
C SER A 291 14.51 7.45 -4.98
N TYR A 292 13.35 7.02 -5.47
CA TYR A 292 12.18 6.72 -4.65
C TYR A 292 12.46 5.62 -3.62
N LEU A 293 13.06 4.51 -4.02
CA LEU A 293 13.35 3.39 -3.10
C LEU A 293 14.39 3.75 -2.04
N LYS A 294 15.42 4.52 -2.39
CA LYS A 294 16.36 5.08 -1.41
C LYS A 294 15.64 5.95 -0.39
N ARG A 295 14.76 6.82 -0.88
CA ARG A 295 13.96 7.69 -0.02
C ARG A 295 13.03 6.89 0.88
N PHE A 296 12.37 5.87 0.35
CA PHE A 296 11.53 4.96 1.10
C PHE A 296 12.29 4.34 2.29
N CYS A 297 13.48 3.78 2.06
CA CYS A 297 14.27 3.17 3.13
C CYS A 297 14.76 4.20 4.16
N GLN A 298 15.15 5.40 3.71
CA GLN A 298 15.55 6.47 4.62
C GLN A 298 14.37 6.96 5.47
N ASP A 299 13.23 7.24 4.85
CA ASP A 299 12.03 7.68 5.56
C ASP A 299 11.55 6.61 6.55
N ALA A 300 11.64 5.32 6.20
CA ALA A 300 11.34 4.20 7.10
C ALA A 300 12.30 4.11 8.30
N THR A 301 13.57 4.44 8.08
CA THR A 301 14.60 4.45 9.14
C THR A 301 14.35 5.63 10.09
N ASP A 302 14.19 6.83 9.54
CA ASP A 302 13.98 8.06 10.31
C ASP A 302 12.64 8.03 11.05
N LEU A 303 11.62 7.37 10.49
CA LEU A 303 10.34 7.19 11.16
C LEU A 303 10.48 6.51 12.52
N GLN A 304 11.50 5.67 12.72
CA GLN A 304 11.73 5.03 14.01
C GLN A 304 12.04 6.06 15.11
N GLU A 305 12.55 7.25 14.80
CA GLU A 305 12.84 8.31 15.78
C GLU A 305 11.58 8.79 16.53
N ILE A 306 10.37 8.63 15.95
CA ILE A 306 9.13 9.04 16.63
C ILE A 306 8.90 8.27 17.93
N LEU A 307 9.45 7.05 18.03
CA LEU A 307 9.36 6.22 19.22
C LEU A 307 10.23 6.77 20.38
N ASP A 308 11.17 7.67 20.11
CA ASP A 308 11.97 8.37 21.13
C ASP A 308 11.24 9.58 21.73
N SER A 309 10.04 9.90 21.22
CA SER A 309 9.22 10.96 21.78
C SER A 309 8.88 10.68 23.25
N ASP A 310 9.15 11.68 24.07
CA ASP A 310 8.87 11.75 25.50
C ASP A 310 7.62 12.59 25.81
N SER A 311 7.24 13.47 24.89
CA SER A 311 6.10 14.36 25.02
C SER A 311 5.23 14.39 23.76
N ALA A 312 3.99 14.83 23.94
CA ALA A 312 3.05 15.13 22.87
C ALA A 312 3.58 16.15 21.86
N PHE A 313 4.36 17.13 22.32
CA PHE A 313 4.96 18.18 21.48
C PHE A 313 6.11 17.63 20.63
N THR A 314 7.00 16.82 21.22
CA THR A 314 8.09 16.16 20.51
C THR A 314 7.56 15.29 19.38
N LEU A 315 6.55 14.44 19.67
CA LEU A 315 5.91 13.60 18.67
C LEU A 315 5.30 14.40 17.53
N TYR A 316 4.58 15.48 17.85
CA TYR A 316 3.95 16.35 16.87
C TYR A 316 4.98 16.98 15.91
N ASN A 317 6.09 17.49 16.45
CA ASN A 317 7.15 18.10 15.67
C ASN A 317 7.88 17.09 14.78
N LEU A 318 8.16 15.88 15.28
CA LEU A 318 8.79 14.83 14.49
C LEU A 318 7.90 14.41 13.31
N LEU A 319 6.60 14.23 13.54
CA LEU A 319 5.65 13.91 12.46
C LEU A 319 5.59 15.03 11.41
N TRP A 320 5.47 16.29 11.82
CA TRP A 320 5.48 17.41 10.86
C TRP A 320 6.79 17.53 10.11
N THR A 321 7.92 17.32 10.79
CA THR A 321 9.24 17.35 10.17
C THR A 321 9.34 16.28 9.08
N LEU A 322 8.91 15.05 9.38
CA LEU A 322 8.84 13.96 8.40
C LEU A 322 7.89 14.30 7.24
N GLN A 323 6.67 14.77 7.50
CA GLN A 323 5.67 15.04 6.47
C GLN A 323 5.95 16.28 5.61
N SER A 324 6.73 17.23 6.13
CA SER A 324 7.13 18.44 5.41
C SER A 324 8.16 18.19 4.31
N ARG A 325 8.78 17.00 4.31
CA ARG A 325 9.78 16.57 3.32
C ARG A 325 9.29 16.77 1.88
N LYS A 326 10.23 17.03 0.96
CA LYS A 326 9.98 17.17 -0.48
C LYS A 326 10.86 16.16 -1.24
N PRO A 327 10.26 15.19 -1.97
CA PRO A 327 8.84 14.87 -2.02
C PRO A 327 8.29 14.43 -0.65
N GLN A 328 6.95 14.49 -0.48
CA GLN A 328 6.29 14.01 0.75
C GLN A 328 6.59 12.50 0.92
N PRO A 329 6.71 11.98 2.16
CA PRO A 329 6.86 10.55 2.37
C PRO A 329 5.76 9.75 1.69
N SER A 330 6.12 8.56 1.21
CA SER A 330 5.18 7.69 0.49
C SER A 330 3.95 7.32 1.31
N VAL A 331 2.88 6.89 0.64
CA VAL A 331 1.66 6.42 1.32
C VAL A 331 1.95 5.29 2.31
N TYR A 332 2.85 4.37 1.96
CA TYR A 332 3.25 3.30 2.89
C TYR A 332 3.89 3.86 4.18
N ILE A 333 4.84 4.79 4.06
CA ILE A 333 5.49 5.39 5.24
C ILE A 333 4.48 6.17 6.08
N ARG A 334 3.56 6.87 5.43
CA ARG A 334 2.44 7.58 6.06
C ARG A 334 1.51 6.64 6.83
N SER A 335 1.16 5.50 6.26
CA SER A 335 0.37 4.46 6.95
C SER A 335 1.16 3.81 8.08
N LEU A 336 2.44 3.50 7.87
CA LEU A 336 3.31 2.96 8.92
C LEU A 336 3.42 3.93 10.12
N ALA A 337 3.51 5.24 9.86
CA ALA A 337 3.49 6.25 10.91
C ALA A 337 2.20 6.20 11.73
N GLN A 338 1.04 6.07 11.09
CA GLN A 338 -0.25 5.92 11.80
C GLN A 338 -0.27 4.67 12.67
N SER A 339 0.19 3.53 12.15
CA SER A 339 0.23 2.27 12.90
C SER A 339 1.20 2.32 14.09
N ILE A 340 2.34 3.01 13.96
CA ILE A 340 3.30 3.18 15.06
C ILE A 340 2.74 4.13 16.12
N ILE A 341 2.06 5.21 15.70
CA ILE A 341 1.42 6.15 16.63
C ILE A 341 0.41 5.41 17.51
N LEU A 342 -0.43 4.54 16.94
CA LEU A 342 -1.46 3.79 17.68
C LEU A 342 -1.21 2.29 17.67
N LEU A 343 -0.09 1.87 18.27
CA LEU A 343 0.31 0.47 18.34
C LEU A 343 -0.40 -0.24 19.50
N ASN A 344 -1.06 -1.37 19.25
CA ASN A 344 -1.79 -2.16 20.27
C ASN A 344 -2.85 -1.35 21.05
N GLY A 345 -3.45 -0.34 20.42
CA GLY A 345 -4.41 0.56 21.09
C GLY A 345 -3.77 1.54 22.09
N ARG A 346 -2.44 1.67 22.08
CA ARG A 346 -1.65 2.58 22.93
C ARG A 346 -0.83 3.52 22.05
N ILE A 347 -0.56 4.71 22.57
CA ILE A 347 0.30 5.69 21.91
C ILE A 347 1.75 5.26 22.02
N LEU A 348 2.39 5.00 20.87
CA LEU A 348 3.77 4.51 20.75
C LEU A 348 4.03 3.25 21.60
N ASP A 349 3.00 2.42 21.84
CA ASP A 349 3.05 1.24 22.74
C ASP A 349 3.41 1.57 24.20
N LYS A 350 3.41 2.86 24.58
CA LYS A 350 3.83 3.36 25.91
C LYS A 350 2.64 3.69 26.79
N LEU A 351 1.70 4.50 26.31
CA LEU A 351 0.63 5.09 27.14
C LEU A 351 -0.75 4.88 26.51
N PRO A 352 -1.82 4.65 27.30
CA PRO A 352 -3.19 4.82 26.82
C PRO A 352 -3.42 6.22 26.25
N ALA A 353 -4.31 6.35 25.26
CA ALA A 353 -4.59 7.63 24.61
C ALA A 353 -5.05 8.71 25.60
N GLU A 354 -5.94 8.37 26.55
CA GLU A 354 -6.41 9.30 27.58
C GLU A 354 -5.27 9.80 28.48
N GLU A 355 -4.35 8.91 28.85
CA GLU A 355 -3.20 9.27 29.69
C GLU A 355 -2.22 10.17 28.93
N PHE A 356 -1.99 9.89 27.65
CA PHE A 356 -1.20 10.74 26.78
C PHE A 356 -1.81 12.15 26.64
N CYS A 357 -3.13 12.25 26.44
CA CYS A 357 -3.85 13.52 26.40
C CYS A 357 -3.74 14.27 27.74
N ASN A 358 -3.97 13.56 28.84
CA ASN A 358 -3.89 14.13 30.18
C ASN A 358 -2.50 14.70 30.44
N ASN A 359 -1.44 13.91 30.22
CA ASN A 359 -0.05 14.35 30.39
C ASN A 359 0.27 15.57 29.52
N SER A 360 -0.18 15.59 28.26
CA SER A 360 -0.03 16.76 27.40
C SER A 360 -0.67 18.03 27.98
N MET A 361 -1.83 17.92 28.62
CA MET A 361 -2.45 19.07 29.29
C MET A 361 -1.69 19.48 30.55
N LYS A 362 -1.22 18.52 31.36
CA LYS A 362 -0.41 18.80 32.55
C LYS A 362 0.82 19.62 32.18
N ASP A 363 1.49 19.23 31.10
CA ASP A 363 2.73 19.86 30.66
C ASP A 363 2.50 21.24 30.04
N LEU A 364 1.39 21.43 29.31
CA LEU A 364 1.16 22.65 28.53
C LEU A 364 0.40 23.74 29.29
N VAL A 365 -0.71 23.39 29.96
CA VAL A 365 -1.69 24.37 30.48
C VAL A 365 -2.07 24.18 31.94
N LEU A 366 -1.82 23.01 32.53
CA LEU A 366 -2.20 22.68 33.90
C LEU A 366 -1.01 22.23 34.79
N PRO A 367 0.16 22.90 34.75
CA PRO A 367 1.30 22.47 35.57
C PRO A 367 0.94 22.59 37.06
N PHE A 368 1.07 21.48 37.80
CA PHE A 368 0.73 21.38 39.23
C PHE A 368 -0.70 21.80 39.60
N SER A 369 -1.63 21.75 38.65
CA SER A 369 -3.02 22.15 38.91
C SER A 369 -3.73 21.17 39.84
N PRO A 370 -4.48 21.64 40.86
CA PRO A 370 -5.31 20.78 41.71
C PRO A 370 -6.34 19.96 40.93
N LEU A 371 -6.68 20.38 39.71
CA LEU A 371 -7.73 19.79 38.86
C LEU A 371 -7.34 18.38 38.37
N ILE A 372 -6.04 18.16 38.18
CA ILE A 372 -5.44 16.91 37.72
C ILE A 372 -4.77 16.12 38.85
N ASP A 373 -4.97 16.52 40.12
CA ASP A 373 -4.42 15.82 41.29
C ASP A 373 -5.01 14.39 41.35
N PRO A 374 -4.16 13.34 41.33
CA PRO A 374 -4.61 11.96 41.46
C PRO A 374 -5.49 11.71 42.70
N LYS A 375 -5.29 12.47 43.78
CA LYS A 375 -6.08 12.38 45.02
C LYS A 375 -7.56 12.70 44.81
N ASN A 376 -7.92 13.39 43.72
CA ASN A 376 -9.32 13.66 43.42
C ASN A 376 -10.08 12.38 43.04
N LYS A 377 -9.40 11.43 42.39
CA LYS A 377 -9.99 10.13 42.00
C LYS A 377 -10.17 9.16 43.17
N GLU A 378 -9.46 9.39 44.28
CA GLU A 378 -9.55 8.56 45.50
C GLU A 378 -10.79 8.89 46.35
N VAL A 379 -11.44 10.02 46.10
CA VAL A 379 -12.60 10.47 46.87
C VAL A 379 -13.88 9.93 46.24
N GLU A 380 -14.57 9.02 46.91
CA GLU A 380 -15.84 8.44 46.43
C GLU A 380 -17.09 9.21 46.89
N ALA A 381 -16.95 10.13 47.85
CA ALA A 381 -18.06 10.85 48.45
C ALA A 381 -18.68 11.86 47.45
N PRO A 382 -19.93 11.68 46.98
CA PRO A 382 -20.52 12.53 45.95
C PRO A 382 -20.74 13.98 46.34
N SER A 383 -20.69 14.30 47.64
CA SER A 383 -20.81 15.68 48.16
C SER A 383 -19.46 16.41 48.22
N ASN A 384 -18.36 15.73 47.97
CA ASN A 384 -17.03 16.31 48.06
C ASN A 384 -16.66 16.99 46.73
N PRO A 385 -16.19 18.26 46.73
CA PRO A 385 -15.74 18.95 45.51
C PRO A 385 -14.73 18.16 44.69
N LYS A 386 -13.84 17.38 45.34
CA LYS A 386 -12.83 16.54 44.67
C LYS A 386 -13.45 15.45 43.79
N PHE A 387 -14.55 14.82 44.24
CA PHE A 387 -15.27 13.83 43.44
C PHE A 387 -15.87 14.48 42.18
N HIS A 388 -16.46 15.68 42.31
CA HIS A 388 -17.01 16.41 41.18
C HIS A 388 -15.92 16.83 40.16
N ILE A 389 -14.77 17.31 40.64
CA ILE A 389 -13.61 17.64 39.80
C ILE A 389 -13.15 16.41 39.02
N ALA A 390 -12.97 15.26 39.70
CA ALA A 390 -12.54 14.03 39.06
C ALA A 390 -13.50 13.58 37.93
N LYS A 391 -14.81 13.57 38.21
CA LYS A 391 -15.84 13.14 37.24
C LYS A 391 -15.92 14.08 36.02
N GLN A 392 -15.84 15.39 36.25
CA GLN A 392 -15.86 16.37 35.15
C GLN A 392 -14.59 16.28 34.29
N MET A 393 -13.41 16.17 34.91
CA MET A 393 -12.16 15.99 34.18
C MET A 393 -12.14 14.69 33.38
N GLU A 394 -12.68 13.60 33.92
CA GLU A 394 -12.81 12.33 33.20
C GLU A 394 -13.71 12.47 31.98
N THR A 395 -14.89 13.09 32.14
CA THR A 395 -15.84 13.32 31.03
C THR A 395 -15.20 14.18 29.93
N PHE A 396 -14.50 15.25 30.33
CA PHE A 396 -13.79 16.13 29.40
C PHE A 396 -12.67 15.39 28.66
N LEU A 397 -11.86 14.61 29.38
CA LEU A 397 -10.78 13.79 28.80
C LEU A 397 -11.32 12.78 27.79
N GLN A 398 -12.42 12.10 28.10
CA GLN A 398 -13.08 11.16 27.19
C GLN A 398 -13.53 11.88 25.90
N GLY A 399 -14.09 13.09 26.01
CA GLY A 399 -14.49 13.91 24.86
C GLY A 399 -13.32 14.44 24.03
N MET A 400 -12.21 14.80 24.68
CA MET A 400 -11.02 15.36 24.02
C MET A 400 -10.14 14.32 23.34
N THR A 401 -10.10 13.09 23.86
CA THR A 401 -9.11 12.08 23.45
C THR A 401 -9.14 11.80 21.95
N GLN A 402 -10.33 11.58 21.38
CA GLN A 402 -10.45 11.28 19.95
C GLN A 402 -10.01 12.45 19.06
N PRO A 403 -10.54 13.69 19.21
CA PRO A 403 -10.05 14.86 18.45
C PRO A 403 -8.55 15.12 18.60
N PHE A 404 -7.98 14.85 19.79
CA PHE A 404 -6.56 15.00 20.03
C PHE A 404 -5.73 13.99 19.24
N ILE A 405 -6.05 12.69 19.32
CA ILE A 405 -5.34 11.66 18.56
C ILE A 405 -5.52 11.83 17.05
N ASP A 406 -6.71 12.23 16.60
CA ASP A 406 -6.98 12.47 15.18
C ASP A 406 -6.13 13.61 14.62
N SER A 407 -5.70 14.57 15.44
CA SER A 407 -4.76 15.61 15.00
C SER A 407 -3.40 15.01 14.58
N TYR A 408 -2.91 13.99 15.29
CA TYR A 408 -1.66 13.30 14.95
C TYR A 408 -1.81 12.43 13.70
N ARG A 409 -2.91 11.67 13.60
CA ARG A 409 -3.19 10.84 12.41
C ARG A 409 -3.41 11.69 11.17
N THR A 410 -4.06 12.85 11.31
CA THR A 410 -4.31 13.80 10.21
C THR A 410 -3.02 14.27 9.55
N ILE A 411 -1.94 14.49 10.32
CA ILE A 411 -0.63 14.89 9.79
C ILE A 411 -0.09 13.86 8.80
N CYS A 412 -0.41 12.58 9.00
CA CYS A 412 0.04 11.46 8.17
C CYS A 412 -0.72 11.36 6.82
N LEU A 413 -1.70 12.21 6.54
CA LEU A 413 -2.40 12.21 5.26
C LEU A 413 -1.60 12.95 4.17
N ASN A 414 -2.05 12.88 2.91
CA ASN A 414 -1.50 13.79 1.90
C ASN A 414 -1.83 15.26 2.25
N ARG A 415 -1.01 16.18 1.75
CA ARG A 415 -1.09 17.61 2.11
C ARG A 415 -2.47 18.24 1.90
N CYS A 416 -3.17 17.87 0.83
CA CYS A 416 -4.50 18.40 0.56
C CYS A 416 -5.51 17.91 1.61
N ARG A 417 -5.41 16.63 1.98
CA ARG A 417 -6.26 16.01 2.99
C ARG A 417 -5.95 16.48 4.40
N VAL A 418 -4.67 16.71 4.75
CA VAL A 418 -4.30 17.37 6.01
C VAL A 418 -5.09 18.66 6.18
N ARG A 419 -5.06 19.56 5.18
CA ARG A 419 -5.81 20.83 5.26
C ARG A 419 -7.31 20.62 5.40
N ARG A 420 -7.92 19.75 4.58
CA ARG A 420 -9.37 19.51 4.60
C ARG A 420 -9.83 18.92 5.93
N THR A 421 -9.12 17.92 6.45
CA THR A 421 -9.45 17.28 7.71
C THR A 421 -9.29 18.23 8.89
N LEU A 422 -8.22 19.05 8.93
CA LEU A 422 -8.07 20.08 9.97
C LEU A 422 -9.23 21.08 9.98
N CYS A 423 -9.77 21.45 8.82
CA CYS A 423 -10.97 22.32 8.76
C CYS A 423 -12.21 21.66 9.38
N HIS A 424 -12.37 20.34 9.26
CA HIS A 424 -13.46 19.62 9.91
C HIS A 424 -13.22 19.50 11.42
N ASN A 425 -12.00 19.12 11.83
CA ASN A 425 -11.66 18.91 13.24
C ASN A 425 -11.78 20.20 14.08
N ILE A 426 -11.68 21.40 13.47
CA ILE A 426 -11.87 22.68 14.16
C ILE A 426 -13.23 22.76 14.88
N VAL A 427 -14.29 22.15 14.33
CA VAL A 427 -15.62 22.17 14.95
C VAL A 427 -15.62 21.39 16.27
N ASP A 428 -14.93 20.26 16.33
CA ASP A 428 -14.79 19.48 17.56
C ASP A 428 -13.99 20.25 18.61
N TRP A 429 -12.92 20.94 18.19
CA TRP A 429 -12.14 21.81 19.06
C TRP A 429 -12.94 23.01 19.60
N ASP A 430 -13.79 23.63 18.77
CA ASP A 430 -14.68 24.73 19.20
C ASP A 430 -15.72 24.25 20.22
N ARG A 431 -16.29 23.05 20.01
CA ARG A 431 -17.19 22.41 20.98
C ARG A 431 -16.51 22.16 22.32
N LEU A 432 -15.30 21.58 22.31
CA LEU A 432 -14.51 21.34 23.52
C LEU A 432 -14.20 22.65 24.24
N GLN A 433 -13.88 23.72 23.49
CA GLN A 433 -13.65 25.04 24.07
C GLN A 433 -14.91 25.59 24.76
N ALA A 434 -16.09 25.44 24.14
CA ALA A 434 -17.35 25.88 24.71
C ALA A 434 -17.70 25.12 26.00
N GLU A 435 -17.45 23.80 26.02
CA GLU A 435 -17.63 22.96 27.21
C GLU A 435 -16.76 23.43 28.38
N VAL A 436 -15.46 23.68 28.15
CA VAL A 436 -14.55 24.20 29.17
C VAL A 436 -15.02 25.57 29.70
N ARG A 437 -15.54 26.45 28.83
CA ARG A 437 -16.09 27.75 29.27
C ARG A 437 -17.30 27.58 30.19
N TYR A 438 -18.17 26.62 29.90
CA TYR A 438 -19.31 26.30 30.76
C TYR A 438 -18.83 25.78 32.12
N ILE A 439 -17.88 24.85 32.13
CA ILE A 439 -17.25 24.31 33.35
C ILE A 439 -16.63 25.44 34.19
N TYR A 440 -15.87 26.35 33.57
CA TYR A 440 -15.22 27.47 34.26
C TYR A 440 -16.19 28.54 34.78
N SER A 441 -17.38 28.64 34.17
CA SER A 441 -18.45 29.51 34.66
C SER A 441 -19.13 28.97 35.93
N ASP A 442 -18.97 27.67 36.21
CA ASP A 442 -19.44 27.04 37.43
C ASP A 442 -18.49 27.36 38.60
N SER A 443 -19.08 27.79 39.73
CA SER A 443 -18.36 28.37 40.88
C SER A 443 -17.31 27.45 41.54
N LEU A 444 -17.42 26.14 41.32
CA LEU A 444 -16.48 25.12 41.80
C LEU A 444 -15.03 25.34 41.32
N TRP A 445 -14.83 25.90 40.12
CA TRP A 445 -13.50 26.04 39.48
C TRP A 445 -12.80 27.36 39.78
N ARG A 446 -13.50 28.35 40.34
CA ARG A 446 -12.90 29.64 40.74
C ARG A 446 -12.27 29.61 42.13
N THR A 447 -12.57 28.57 42.90
CA THR A 447 -12.20 28.46 44.32
C THR A 447 -10.96 27.59 44.53
N TYR A 448 -10.46 26.91 43.49
CA TYR A 448 -9.33 25.96 43.53
C TYR A 448 -8.28 26.25 42.47
#